data_AF-X1JK17-F1
#
_entry.id   AF-X1JK17-F1
#
_cell.length_a   1.000
_cell.length_b   1.000
_cell.length_c   1.000
_cell.angle_alpha   90.00
_cell.angle_beta   90.00
_cell.angle_gamma   90.00
#
_symmetry.space_group_name_H-M   'P 1'
#
loop_
_entity.id
_entity.type
_entity.pdbx_description
1 polymer ?
#
loop_
_entity_poly.entity_id
_entity_poly.type
_entity_poly.pdbx_seq_one_letter_code
_entity_poly.pdbx_strand_id
1 'polypeptide(L)'
;AYPKGYDLPDWAIKQAKENAEKYGGTLTITNNMEEAYRDAVVVIPKNWGSWVINQGNEVVDDLLELYKTWKCTEEIMKLANKDVMYMHALPADRGNEVENS
;
A
#
# COMPACT_ATOMS: atom_id res chain seq x y z
N ALA A 1 -2.68 3.72 -0.01
CA ALA A 1 -3.82 3.17 0.75
C ALA A 1 -3.35 2.01 1.60
N TYR A 2 -4.02 1.77 2.72
CA TYR A 2 -3.79 0.60 3.57
C TYR A 2 -5.10 0.20 4.28
N PRO A 3 -5.30 -1.07 4.68
CA PRO A 3 -6.49 -1.46 5.42
C PRO A 3 -6.49 -0.85 6.82
N LYS A 4 -7.67 -0.63 7.42
CA LYS A 4 -7.75 -0.08 8.78
C LYS A 4 -6.96 -0.93 9.78
N GLY A 5 -6.25 -0.28 10.71
CA GLY A 5 -5.35 -0.95 11.65
C GLY A 5 -3.89 -1.02 11.19
N TYR A 6 -3.59 -0.75 9.91
CA TYR A 6 -2.22 -0.56 9.40
C TYR A 6 -1.78 0.91 9.41
N ASP A 7 -2.24 1.66 10.41
CA ASP A 7 -1.92 3.08 10.51
C ASP A 7 -0.42 3.33 10.64
N LEU A 8 0.07 4.34 9.93
CA LEU A 8 1.46 4.76 10.00
C LEU A 8 1.66 5.71 11.19
N PRO A 9 2.88 5.82 11.75
CA PRO A 9 3.13 6.72 12.86
C PRO A 9 2.82 8.18 12.49
N ASP A 10 2.19 8.93 13.40
CA ASP A 10 1.81 10.33 13.17
C ASP A 10 2.99 11.21 12.72
N TRP A 11 4.18 10.97 13.27
CA TRP A 11 5.38 11.71 12.91
C TRP A 11 5.77 11.49 11.44
N ALA A 12 5.58 10.28 10.90
CA ALA A 12 5.91 9.96 9.51
C ALA A 12 4.89 10.58 8.56
N ILE A 13 3.59 10.49 8.88
CA ILE A 13 2.51 11.13 8.11
C ILE A 13 2.71 12.64 8.09
N LYS A 14 2.99 13.26 9.24
CA LYS A 14 3.24 14.69 9.37
C LYS A 14 4.41 15.13 8.49
N GLN A 15 5.54 14.43 8.57
CA GLN A 15 6.72 14.76 7.77
C GLN A 15 6.45 14.62 6.27
N ALA A 16 5.73 13.57 5.85
CA ALA A 16 5.38 13.36 4.45
C ALA A 16 4.43 14.45 3.92
N LYS A 17 3.46 14.88 4.73
CA LYS A 17 2.53 15.96 4.39
C LYS A 17 3.25 17.30 4.25
N GLU A 18 4.10 17.65 5.22
CA GLU A 18 4.92 18.88 5.17
C GLU A 18 5.82 18.92 3.93
N ASN A 19 6.42 17.78 3.56
CA ASN A 19 7.22 17.68 2.34
C ASN A 19 6.37 17.85 1.09
N ALA A 20 5.21 17.21 1.01
CA ALA A 20 4.30 17.35 -0.13
C ALA A 20 3.90 18.83 -0.32
N GLU A 21 3.44 19.49 0.75
CA GLU A 21 3.05 20.91 0.71
C GLU A 21 4.23 21.82 0.29
N LYS A 22 5.42 21.59 0.86
CA LYS A 22 6.61 22.38 0.56
C LYS A 22 7.04 22.32 -0.90
N TYR A 23 6.86 21.16 -1.56
CA TYR A 23 7.31 20.93 -2.93
C TYR A 23 6.16 20.94 -3.97
N GLY A 24 4.97 21.41 -3.58
CA GLY A 24 3.82 21.55 -4.48
C GLY A 24 3.12 20.23 -4.84
N GLY A 25 3.36 19.18 -4.05
CA GLY A 25 2.66 17.90 -4.14
C GLY A 25 1.50 17.81 -3.15
N THR A 26 0.87 16.63 -3.13
CA THR A 26 -0.21 16.30 -2.18
C THR A 26 0.04 14.93 -1.57
N LEU A 27 -0.49 14.73 -0.36
CA LEU A 27 -0.54 13.43 0.30
C LEU A 27 -1.99 13.09 0.62
N THR A 28 -2.45 11.96 0.10
CA THR A 28 -3.76 11.40 0.41
C THR A 28 -3.58 10.03 1.03
N ILE A 29 -4.18 9.83 2.21
CA ILE A 29 -4.27 8.54 2.87
C ILE A 29 -5.73 8.09 2.80
N THR A 30 -5.95 6.88 2.31
CA THR A 30 -7.28 6.27 2.19
C THR A 30 -7.22 4.80 2.61
N ASN A 31 -8.34 4.31 3.15
CA ASN A 31 -8.57 2.88 3.41
C ASN A 31 -9.43 2.24 2.31
N ASN A 32 -9.59 2.88 1.16
CA ASN A 32 -10.20 2.31 -0.03
C ASN A 32 -9.12 2.02 -1.08
N MET A 33 -8.93 0.74 -1.42
CA MET A 33 -7.94 0.34 -2.41
C MET A 33 -8.25 0.90 -3.80
N GLU A 34 -9.50 0.81 -4.26
CA GLU A 34 -9.90 1.27 -5.59
C GLU A 34 -9.66 2.76 -5.79
N GLU A 35 -9.90 3.57 -4.74
CA GLU A 35 -9.63 5.00 -4.77
C GLU A 35 -8.15 5.30 -5.04
N ALA A 36 -7.23 4.53 -4.44
CA ALA A 36 -5.80 4.76 -4.61
C ALA A 36 -5.24 4.26 -5.95
N TYR A 37 -5.90 3.30 -6.59
CA TYR A 37 -5.50 2.83 -7.93
C TYR A 37 -6.05 3.72 -9.03
N ARG A 38 -7.19 4.39 -8.83
CA ARG A 38 -7.84 5.20 -9.87
C ARG A 38 -6.89 6.24 -10.47
N ASP A 39 -6.69 6.17 -11.79
CA ASP A 39 -5.83 7.06 -12.56
C ASP A 39 -4.34 7.07 -12.16
N ALA A 40 -3.90 6.14 -11.31
CA ALA A 40 -2.51 6.05 -10.87
C ALA A 40 -1.58 5.78 -12.07
N VAL A 41 -0.47 6.53 -12.15
CA VAL A 41 0.57 6.32 -13.19
C VAL A 41 1.72 5.45 -12.71
N VAL A 42 1.87 5.29 -11.39
CA VAL A 42 2.81 4.37 -10.74
C VAL A 42 2.10 3.74 -9.56
N VAL A 43 2.23 2.42 -9.40
CA VAL A 43 1.76 1.69 -8.22
C VAL A 43 2.93 0.96 -7.57
N ILE A 44 2.96 0.98 -6.23
CA ILE A 44 4.01 0.34 -5.42
C ILE A 44 3.36 -0.54 -4.35
N PRO A 45 2.74 -1.66 -4.72
CA PRO A 45 2.16 -2.56 -3.73
C PRO A 45 3.27 -3.20 -2.90
N LYS A 46 3.06 -3.26 -1.60
CA LYS A 46 3.93 -3.97 -0.67
C LYS A 46 3.12 -4.43 0.52
N ASN A 47 3.17 -5.72 0.85
CA ASN A 47 2.86 -6.16 2.20
C ASN A 47 4.15 -6.22 3.01
N TRP A 48 4.02 -5.96 4.30
CA TRP A 48 4.86 -6.47 5.39
C TRP A 48 3.97 -6.42 6.64
N GLY A 49 4.30 -7.21 7.66
CA GLY A 49 3.63 -7.11 8.96
C GLY A 49 3.62 -5.66 9.45
N SER A 50 2.61 -5.29 10.24
CA SER A 50 2.48 -3.89 10.68
C SER A 50 3.56 -3.57 11.70
N TRP A 51 4.60 -2.84 11.29
CA TRP A 51 5.70 -2.43 12.18
C TRP A 51 5.22 -1.59 13.39
N VAL A 52 4.07 -0.92 13.26
CA VAL A 52 3.54 -0.03 14.28
C VAL A 52 2.83 -0.82 15.39
N ILE A 53 2.02 -1.80 15.02
CA ILE A 53 1.19 -2.55 15.98
C ILE A 53 1.79 -3.92 16.35
N ASN A 54 2.68 -4.45 15.50
CA ASN A 54 3.36 -5.73 15.66
C ASN A 54 4.88 -5.54 15.51
N GLN A 55 5.56 -5.46 16.65
CA GLN A 55 7.02 -5.37 16.73
C GLN A 55 7.69 -6.75 16.91
N GLY A 56 6.90 -7.83 16.85
CA GLY A 56 7.41 -9.19 16.95
C GLY A 56 8.10 -9.63 15.67
N ASN A 57 8.71 -10.83 15.71
CA ASN A 57 9.32 -11.45 14.54
C ASN A 57 8.32 -12.20 13.66
N GLU A 58 7.07 -12.36 14.13
CA GLU A 58 6.01 -13.05 13.42
C GLU A 58 5.39 -12.11 12.38
N VAL A 59 5.60 -12.45 11.10
CA VAL A 59 5.09 -11.66 9.96
C VAL A 59 3.59 -11.87 9.77
N VAL A 60 3.08 -13.05 10.12
CA VAL A 60 1.67 -13.41 10.00
C VAL A 60 0.99 -13.19 11.34
N ASP A 61 0.02 -12.29 11.37
CA ASP A 61 -0.85 -12.03 12.49
C ASP A 61 -2.33 -12.02 12.04
N ASP A 62 -3.25 -11.93 13.00
CA ASP A 62 -4.69 -11.92 12.73
C ASP A 62 -5.11 -10.80 11.78
N LEU A 63 -4.39 -9.67 11.77
CA LEU A 63 -4.69 -8.53 10.92
C LEU A 63 -4.26 -8.80 9.47
N LEU A 64 -3.09 -9.40 9.26
CA LEU A 64 -2.65 -9.82 7.94
C LEU A 64 -3.60 -10.88 7.35
N GLU A 65 -4.01 -11.85 8.16
CA GLU A 65 -4.97 -12.88 7.79
C GLU A 65 -6.33 -12.29 7.36
N LEU A 66 -6.82 -11.30 8.10
CA LEU A 66 -8.06 -10.58 7.78
C LEU A 66 -7.98 -9.84 6.44
N TYR A 67 -6.80 -9.35 6.06
CA TYR A 67 -6.59 -8.52 4.88
C TYR A 67 -5.83 -9.23 3.75
N LYS A 68 -5.89 -10.56 3.66
CA LYS A 68 -5.34 -11.33 2.52
C LYS A 68 -5.85 -10.91 1.15
N THR A 69 -7.03 -10.29 1.08
CA THR A 69 -7.60 -9.77 -0.17
C THR A 69 -7.07 -8.38 -0.54
N TRP A 70 -6.34 -7.71 0.36
CA TRP A 70 -5.64 -6.46 0.07
C TRP A 70 -4.34 -6.72 -0.69
N LYS A 71 -4.47 -7.08 -1.96
CA LYS A 71 -3.37 -7.39 -2.86
C LYS A 71 -3.51 -6.70 -4.21
N CYS A 72 -2.40 -6.51 -4.91
CA CYS A 72 -2.43 -5.99 -6.28
C CYS A 72 -2.80 -7.13 -7.24
N THR A 73 -3.98 -7.04 -7.84
CA THR A 73 -4.49 -7.95 -8.87
C THR A 73 -4.54 -7.31 -10.24
N GLU A 74 -4.76 -8.10 -11.29
CA GLU A 74 -5.04 -7.54 -12.62
C GLU A 74 -6.30 -6.65 -12.63
N GLU A 75 -7.35 -7.05 -11.91
CA GLU A 75 -8.61 -6.29 -11.88
C GLU A 75 -8.44 -4.91 -11.24
N ILE A 76 -7.65 -4.79 -10.16
CA ILE A 76 -7.41 -3.47 -9.53
C ILE A 76 -6.51 -2.60 -10.41
N MET A 77 -5.57 -3.21 -11.14
CA MET A 77 -4.69 -2.50 -12.09
C MET A 77 -5.47 -1.87 -13.25
N LYS A 78 -6.62 -2.45 -13.65
CA LYS A 78 -7.51 -1.85 -14.67
C LYS A 78 -8.11 -0.50 -14.27
N LEU A 79 -8.12 -0.17 -12.98
CA LEU A 79 -8.56 1.14 -12.50
C LEU A 79 -7.51 2.24 -12.71
N ALA A 80 -6.24 1.84 -12.84
CA ALA A 80 -5.12 2.76 -13.01
C ALA A 80 -5.02 3.30 -14.43
N ASN A 81 -4.06 4.18 -14.65
CA ASN A 81 -3.77 4.71 -15.97
C ASN A 81 -3.40 3.56 -16.94
N LYS A 82 -3.79 3.69 -18.23
CA LYS A 82 -3.45 2.70 -19.27
C LYS A 82 -1.95 2.42 -19.41
N ASP A 83 -1.10 3.39 -19.06
CA ASP A 83 0.37 3.31 -19.11
C ASP A 83 0.98 3.18 -17.70
N VAL A 84 0.21 2.70 -16.71
CA VAL A 84 0.67 2.56 -15.32
C VAL A 84 1.94 1.71 -15.22
N MET A 85 2.89 2.18 -14.42
CA MET A 85 4.08 1.42 -14.06
C MET A 85 3.87 0.68 -12.73
N TYR A 86 4.12 -0.61 -12.74
CA TYR A 86 4.21 -1.40 -11.52
C TYR A 86 5.65 -1.39 -10.99
N MET A 87 5.82 -1.08 -9.70
CA MET A 87 7.12 -1.13 -9.02
C MET A 87 7.02 -1.94 -7.73
N HIS A 88 8.11 -2.63 -7.37
CA HIS A 88 8.19 -3.39 -6.13
C HIS A 88 9.63 -3.39 -5.59
N ALA A 89 9.80 -3.11 -4.30
CA ALA A 89 11.12 -2.97 -3.68
C ALA A 89 11.91 -4.29 -3.53
N LEU A 90 11.19 -5.42 -3.59
CA LEU A 90 11.66 -6.79 -3.44
C LEU A 90 12.13 -7.14 -2.00
N PRO A 91 12.14 -8.44 -1.63
CA PRO A 91 11.56 -9.57 -2.36
C PRO A 91 10.03 -9.46 -2.44
N ALA A 92 9.47 -9.94 -3.55
CA ALA A 92 8.02 -10.06 -3.76
C ALA A 92 7.58 -11.48 -3.40
N ASP A 93 6.48 -11.59 -2.67
CA ASP A 93 5.84 -12.83 -2.27
C ASP A 93 4.59 -13.08 -3.15
N ARG A 94 4.80 -13.92 -4.16
CA ARG A 94 3.81 -14.23 -5.20
C ARG A 94 2.72 -15.12 -4.63
N GLY A 95 1.48 -14.68 -4.78
CA GLY A 95 0.29 -15.31 -4.20
C GLY A 95 -0.24 -14.58 -2.97
N ASN A 96 0.55 -13.68 -2.38
CA ASN A 96 0.16 -12.84 -1.25
C ASN A 96 -0.08 -11.40 -1.73
N GLU A 97 0.91 -10.49 -1.62
CA GLU A 97 0.75 -9.09 -2.04
C GLU A 97 0.79 -8.87 -3.54
N VAL A 98 1.41 -9.79 -4.27
CA VAL A 98 1.48 -9.77 -5.73
C VAL A 98 0.76 -10.99 -6.28
N GLU A 99 -0.12 -10.78 -7.25
CA GLU A 99 -0.69 -11.88 -8.02
C GLU A 99 0.38 -12.58 -8.88
N ASN A 100 0.17 -13.86 -9.21
CA ASN A 100 1.14 -14.66 -9.95
C ASN A 100 0.77 -14.85 -11.43
N SER A 101 -0.06 -13.95 -11.98
CA SER A 101 -0.43 -13.92 -13.39
C SER A 101 0.48 -13.01 -14.22
#